data_AF-A0A7S4EAM8-F1
#
_entry.id   AF-A0A7S4EAM8-F1
#
_cell.length_a   1.000
_cell.length_b   1.000
_cell.length_c   1.000
_cell.angle_alpha   90.00
_cell.angle_beta   90.00
_cell.angle_gamma   90.00
#
_symmetry.space_group_name_H-M   'P 1'
#
loop_
_entity.id
_entity.type
_entity.pdbx_description
1 polymer ?
#
loop_
_entity_poly.entity_id
_entity_poly.type
_entity_poly.pdbx_seq_one_letter_code
_entity_poly.pdbx_strand_id
1 'polypeptide(L)'
;MLWYRAAELKHSRVAMLACTGWLVNQYELYFPGNLAAGKAFASLGKNPLEAWSATPYDGKVQILFAIGLAEFHSEFGTYKKHFTRGGPLPGNQIERTASGWQDVWGGKVLNIPFGPEDTDAKFRTQQNAELNNGRAAMIGIMGFS
;
A
#
# COMPACT_ATOMS: atom_id res chain seq x y z
N MET A 1 1.34 -21.57 -8.84
CA MET A 1 0.17 -20.69 -8.57
C MET A 1 0.40 -19.62 -7.50
N LEU A 2 1.22 -19.85 -6.45
CA LEU A 2 1.41 -18.89 -5.35
C LEU A 2 1.96 -17.51 -5.79
N TRP A 3 2.80 -17.49 -6.83
CA TRP A 3 3.32 -16.25 -7.40
C TRP A 3 2.22 -15.35 -8.00
N TYR A 4 1.34 -15.91 -8.84
CA TYR A 4 0.24 -15.14 -9.45
C TYR A 4 -0.70 -14.57 -8.39
N ARG A 5 -0.94 -15.32 -7.31
CA ARG A 5 -1.76 -14.84 -6.20
C ARG A 5 -1.10 -13.67 -5.44
N ALA A 6 0.20 -13.76 -5.20
CA ALA A 6 0.97 -12.68 -4.58
C ALA A 6 0.99 -11.43 -5.48
N ALA A 7 1.19 -11.62 -6.79
CA ALA A 7 1.17 -10.55 -7.77
C ALA A 7 -0.21 -9.86 -7.84
N GLU A 8 -1.30 -10.63 -7.89
CA GLU A 8 -2.67 -10.10 -7.85
C GLU A 8 -2.87 -9.21 -6.61
N LEU A 9 -2.45 -9.67 -5.43
CA LEU A 9 -2.61 -8.95 -4.18
C LEU A 9 -1.79 -7.65 -4.12
N LYS A 10 -0.54 -7.66 -4.59
CA LYS A 10 0.29 -6.44 -4.65
C LYS A 10 -0.33 -5.40 -5.61
N HIS A 11 -0.75 -5.81 -6.80
CA HIS A 11 -1.41 -4.91 -7.76
C HIS A 11 -2.72 -4.35 -7.22
N SER A 12 -3.51 -5.20 -6.56
CA SER A 12 -4.81 -4.81 -6.04
C SER A 12 -4.70 -3.77 -4.92
N ARG A 13 -3.73 -3.91 -4.02
CA ARG A 13 -3.45 -2.92 -2.96
C ARG A 13 -2.99 -1.58 -3.53
N VAL A 14 -2.06 -1.59 -4.47
CA VAL A 14 -1.57 -0.38 -5.14
C VAL A 14 -2.71 0.31 -5.90
N ALA A 15 -3.57 -0.44 -6.59
CA ALA A 15 -4.71 0.11 -7.31
C ALA A 15 -5.74 0.76 -6.36
N MET A 16 -6.02 0.14 -5.20
CA MET A 16 -6.92 0.73 -4.20
C MET A 16 -6.37 2.07 -3.68
N LEU A 17 -5.06 2.15 -3.38
CA LEU A 17 -4.42 3.39 -2.96
C LEU A 17 -4.36 4.43 -4.08
N ALA A 18 -4.17 4.01 -5.33
CA ALA A 18 -4.16 4.90 -6.48
C ALA A 18 -5.55 5.52 -6.71
N CYS A 19 -6.63 4.74 -6.59
CA CYS A 19 -7.99 5.26 -6.72
C CYS A 19 -8.31 6.34 -5.68
N THR A 20 -7.96 6.11 -4.41
CA THR A 20 -8.19 7.11 -3.35
C THR A 20 -7.28 8.32 -3.53
N GLY A 21 -6.01 8.12 -3.91
CA GLY A 21 -5.08 9.20 -4.23
C GLY A 21 -5.55 10.08 -5.39
N TRP A 22 -6.15 9.49 -6.42
CA TRP A 22 -6.74 10.24 -7.53
C TRP A 22 -7.85 11.17 -7.06
N LEU A 23 -8.79 10.64 -6.25
CA LEU A 23 -9.88 11.44 -5.68
C LEU A 23 -9.37 12.57 -4.80
N VAL A 24 -8.39 12.31 -3.92
CA VAL A 24 -7.79 13.32 -3.02
C VAL A 24 -7.20 14.49 -3.81
N ASN A 25 -6.50 14.22 -4.91
CA ASN A 25 -5.96 15.26 -5.80
C ASN A 25 -7.08 16.03 -6.51
N GLN A 26 -8.13 15.35 -6.97
CA GLN A 26 -9.28 15.99 -7.63
C GLN A 26 -10.04 16.94 -6.68
N TYR A 27 -10.15 16.57 -5.40
CA TYR A 27 -10.75 17.39 -4.34
C TYR A 27 -9.81 18.46 -3.77
N GLU A 28 -8.60 18.61 -4.32
CA GLU A 28 -7.61 19.60 -3.87
C GLU A 28 -7.25 19.48 -2.38
N LEU A 29 -7.27 18.26 -1.87
CA LEU A 29 -6.88 17.96 -0.49
C LEU A 29 -5.37 17.77 -0.41
N TYR A 30 -4.63 18.88 -0.37
CA TYR A 30 -3.18 18.89 -0.21
C TYR A 30 -2.76 19.25 1.23
N PHE A 31 -1.56 18.78 1.60
CA PHE A 31 -0.96 19.17 2.87
C PHE A 31 -0.66 20.67 2.89
N PRO A 32 -0.89 21.37 4.02
CA PRO A 32 -0.49 22.76 4.14
C PRO A 32 1.04 22.86 4.17
N GLY A 33 1.61 23.70 3.29
CA GLY A 33 3.04 24.01 3.26
C GLY A 33 3.72 23.72 1.93
N ASN A 34 5.06 23.63 2.00
CA ASN A 34 5.93 23.46 0.84
C ASN A 34 6.43 22.02 0.73
N LEU A 35 6.32 21.45 -0.47
CA LEU A 35 6.93 20.18 -0.86
C LEU A 35 8.45 20.30 -0.95
N ALA A 36 8.95 21.41 -1.49
CA ALA A 36 10.36 21.72 -1.63
C ALA A 36 10.59 23.23 -1.49
N ALA A 37 11.84 23.69 -1.42
CA ALA A 37 12.16 25.11 -1.32
C ALA A 37 11.44 25.91 -2.42
N GLY A 38 10.44 26.72 -2.03
CA GLY A 38 9.64 27.55 -2.94
C GLY A 38 8.53 26.83 -3.72
N LYS A 39 8.26 25.55 -3.49
CA LYS A 39 7.19 24.80 -4.18
C LYS A 39 6.13 24.29 -3.21
N ALA A 40 4.97 24.95 -3.18
CA ALA A 40 3.82 24.56 -2.38
C ALA A 40 3.17 23.26 -2.89
N PHE A 41 2.57 22.46 -2.01
CA PHE A 41 1.78 21.29 -2.45
C PHE A 41 0.57 21.71 -3.31
N ALA A 42 -0.02 22.86 -3.00
CA ALA A 42 -1.14 23.43 -3.75
C ALA A 42 -0.80 23.78 -5.21
N SER A 43 0.48 23.98 -5.55
CA SER A 43 0.88 24.39 -6.91
C SER A 43 1.11 23.23 -7.88
N LEU A 44 0.90 21.98 -7.45
CA LEU A 44 1.09 20.79 -8.30
C LEU A 44 -0.05 20.57 -9.30
N GLY A 45 -1.22 21.17 -9.07
CA GLY A 45 -2.40 21.02 -9.92
C GLY A 45 -3.38 19.95 -9.44
N LYS A 46 -4.54 19.85 -10.12
CA LYS A 46 -5.62 18.92 -9.76
C LYS A 46 -5.48 17.56 -10.43
N ASN A 47 -4.95 17.53 -11.66
CA ASN A 47 -4.78 16.27 -12.37
C ASN A 47 -3.56 15.52 -11.76
N PRO A 48 -3.74 14.29 -11.26
CA PRO A 48 -2.66 13.54 -10.62
C PRO A 48 -1.44 13.29 -11.53
N LEU A 49 -1.66 13.16 -12.84
CA LEU A 49 -0.58 12.96 -13.81
C LEU A 49 0.26 14.22 -13.99
N GLU A 50 -0.39 15.38 -14.02
CA GLU A 50 0.27 16.68 -14.04
C GLU A 50 1.00 16.95 -12.73
N ALA A 51 0.38 16.64 -11.59
CA ALA A 51 0.97 16.75 -10.27
C ALA A 51 2.25 15.89 -10.14
N TRP A 52 2.21 14.65 -10.65
CA TRP A 52 3.40 13.82 -10.74
C TRP A 52 4.46 14.44 -11.63
N SER A 53 4.10 14.93 -12.82
CA SER A 53 5.06 15.58 -13.74
C SER A 53 5.73 16.79 -13.08
N ALA A 54 4.96 17.60 -12.34
CA ALA A 54 5.40 18.81 -11.66
C ALA A 54 6.26 18.51 -10.42
N THR A 55 6.16 17.33 -9.82
CA THR A 55 6.98 16.98 -8.65
C THR A 55 8.48 17.07 -8.96
N PRO A 56 9.31 17.73 -8.11
CA PRO A 56 10.76 17.82 -8.31
C PRO A 56 11.41 16.45 -8.47
N TYR A 57 12.49 16.38 -9.26
CA TYR A 57 13.19 15.12 -9.55
C TYR A 57 13.65 14.40 -8.27
N ASP A 58 14.28 15.13 -7.35
CA ASP A 58 14.77 14.57 -6.08
C ASP A 58 13.64 13.94 -5.26
N GLY A 59 12.45 14.56 -5.25
CA GLY A 59 11.26 14.02 -4.57
C GLY A 59 10.78 12.72 -5.20
N LYS A 60 10.78 12.61 -6.53
CA LYS A 60 10.44 11.36 -7.24
C LYS A 60 11.42 10.24 -6.89
N VAL A 61 12.71 10.54 -6.88
CA VAL A 61 13.77 9.58 -6.53
C VAL A 61 13.59 9.09 -5.09
N GLN A 62 13.33 9.99 -4.14
CA GLN A 62 13.08 9.62 -2.75
C GLN A 62 11.88 8.68 -2.59
N ILE A 63 10.76 8.98 -3.28
CA ILE A 63 9.55 8.14 -3.25
C ILE A 63 9.85 6.74 -3.83
N LEU A 64 10.46 6.68 -5.01
CA LEU A 64 10.78 5.40 -5.66
C LEU A 64 11.78 4.59 -4.85
N PHE A 65 12.77 5.24 -4.24
CA PHE A 65 13.73 4.57 -3.38
C PHE A 65 13.08 4.01 -2.10
N ALA A 66 12.20 4.78 -1.47
CA ALA A 66 11.45 4.32 -0.30
C ALA A 66 10.55 3.11 -0.63
N ILE A 67 9.82 3.15 -1.75
CA ILE A 67 9.03 2.02 -2.24
C ILE A 67 9.94 0.82 -2.53
N GLY A 68 11.08 1.06 -3.19
CA GLY A 68 12.06 0.02 -3.49
C GLY A 68 12.61 -0.66 -2.24
N LEU A 69 12.92 0.10 -1.19
CA LEU A 69 13.36 -0.45 0.09
C LEU A 69 12.26 -1.23 0.79
N ALA A 70 11.02 -0.74 0.77
CA ALA A 70 9.88 -1.46 1.34
C ALA A 70 9.63 -2.80 0.64
N GLU A 71 9.64 -2.82 -0.69
CA GLU A 71 9.49 -4.05 -1.49
C GLU A 71 10.68 -4.99 -1.30
N PHE A 72 11.91 -4.47 -1.29
CA PHE A 72 13.12 -5.26 -1.05
C PHE A 72 13.07 -5.92 0.34
N HIS A 73 12.68 -5.18 1.38
CA HIS A 73 12.56 -5.75 2.72
C HIS A 73 11.38 -6.73 2.85
N SER A 74 10.36 -6.66 2.01
CA SER A 74 9.30 -7.68 1.99
C SER A 74 9.79 -9.06 1.52
N GLU A 75 10.81 -9.08 0.67
CA GLU A 75 11.44 -10.29 0.12
C GLU A 75 12.64 -10.78 0.96
N PHE A 76 13.40 -9.84 1.52
CA PHE A 76 14.63 -10.09 2.30
C PHE A 76 14.46 -9.98 3.81
N GLY A 77 13.28 -9.58 4.29
CA GLY A 77 12.97 -9.46 5.71
C GLY A 77 13.10 -10.81 6.43
N THR A 78 13.11 -10.76 7.76
CA THR A 78 13.34 -11.89 8.69
C THR A 78 12.24 -12.97 8.65
N TYR A 79 11.80 -13.37 7.46
CA TYR A 79 10.84 -14.44 7.26
C TYR A 79 11.53 -15.79 7.21
N LYS A 80 10.93 -16.76 7.89
CA LYS A 80 11.40 -18.15 7.85
C LYS A 80 11.22 -18.81 6.47
N LYS A 81 10.37 -18.27 5.57
CA LYS A 81 10.10 -18.86 4.24
C LYS A 81 9.46 -17.88 3.24
N HIS A 82 9.99 -17.80 2.02
CA HIS A 82 9.39 -17.04 0.90
C HIS A 82 8.04 -17.63 0.46
N PHE A 83 7.11 -16.78 -0.02
CA PHE A 83 5.73 -17.20 -0.36
C PHE A 83 5.68 -18.27 -1.46
N THR A 84 6.59 -18.27 -2.43
CA THR A 84 6.67 -19.35 -3.44
C THR A 84 7.09 -20.71 -2.87
N ARG A 85 7.66 -20.73 -1.66
CA ARG A 85 8.03 -21.94 -0.93
C ARG A 85 6.97 -22.32 0.12
N GLY A 86 5.79 -21.70 0.10
CA GLY A 86 4.72 -21.96 1.08
C GLY A 86 4.83 -21.12 2.34
N GLY A 87 5.55 -20.00 2.29
CA GLY A 87 5.47 -18.94 3.29
C GLY A 87 4.18 -18.12 3.19
N PRO A 88 3.93 -17.22 4.14
CA PRO A 88 2.79 -16.31 4.09
C PRO A 88 2.84 -15.43 2.85
N LEU A 89 1.67 -15.09 2.30
CA LEU A 89 1.57 -14.13 1.18
C LEU A 89 2.10 -12.75 1.61
N PRO A 90 2.65 -11.95 0.67
CA PRO A 90 3.23 -10.65 0.98
C PRO A 90 2.21 -9.74 1.69
N GLY A 91 2.65 -9.13 2.79
CA GLY A 91 1.80 -8.27 3.62
C GLY A 91 0.68 -8.99 4.39
N ASN A 92 0.74 -10.33 4.48
CA ASN A 92 0.07 -11.13 5.52
C ASN A 92 1.08 -11.67 6.54
N GLN A 93 2.12 -10.89 6.78
CA GLN A 93 3.31 -11.20 7.54
C GLN A 93 3.19 -10.65 8.97
N ILE A 94 2.03 -10.86 9.57
CA ILE A 94 1.69 -10.37 10.90
C ILE A 94 1.92 -11.53 11.88
N GLU A 95 2.86 -11.35 12.82
CA GLU A 95 3.10 -12.32 13.87
C GLU A 95 2.30 -11.93 15.12
N ARG A 96 1.51 -12.88 15.64
CA ARG A 96 0.82 -12.73 16.93
C ARG A 96 1.83 -12.95 18.05
N THR A 97 2.26 -11.87 18.70
CA THR A 97 3.14 -11.95 19.87
C THR A 97 2.34 -11.78 21.17
N ALA A 98 2.94 -12.12 22.32
CA ALA A 98 2.33 -11.91 23.63
C ALA A 98 2.02 -10.42 23.94
N SER A 99 2.64 -9.50 23.20
CA SER A 99 2.47 -8.05 23.32
C SER A 99 1.56 -7.41 22.27
N GLY A 100 0.89 -8.23 21.44
CA GLY A 100 0.05 -7.80 20.33
C GLY A 100 0.57 -8.25 18.96
N TRP A 101 -0.04 -7.75 17.90
CA TRP A 101 0.37 -8.03 16.54
C TRP A 101 1.62 -7.21 16.17
N GLN A 102 2.68 -7.86 15.73
CA GLN A 102 3.87 -7.23 15.17
C GLN A 102 3.91 -7.49 13.67
N ASP A 103 4.16 -6.44 12.90
CA ASP A 103 4.37 -6.58 11.46
C ASP A 103 5.86 -6.63 11.10
N VAL A 104 6.09 -6.73 9.80
CA VAL A 104 7.37 -6.73 9.07
C VAL A 104 8.37 -5.67 9.54
N TRP A 105 7.89 -4.53 10.03
CA TRP A 105 8.69 -3.35 10.35
C TRP A 105 9.11 -3.31 11.83
N GLY A 106 8.73 -4.30 12.65
CA GLY A 106 9.00 -4.31 14.09
C GLY A 106 8.33 -3.15 14.86
N GLY A 107 7.57 -2.32 14.15
CA GLY A 107 6.77 -1.24 14.70
C GLY A 107 5.32 -1.70 14.84
N LYS A 108 4.62 -1.15 15.81
CA LYS A 108 3.15 -1.20 15.86
C LYS A 108 2.59 -0.30 14.75
N VAL A 109 2.77 -0.64 13.47
CA VAL A 109 2.57 0.34 12.38
C VAL A 109 1.10 0.56 12.05
N LEU A 110 0.22 -0.37 12.41
CA LEU A 110 -1.21 -0.11 12.59
C LEU A 110 -1.72 -0.96 13.76
N ASN A 111 -2.29 -0.32 14.78
CA ASN A 111 -3.16 -1.02 15.72
C ASN A 111 -4.44 -1.38 14.97
N ILE A 112 -4.40 -2.48 14.21
CA ILE A 112 -5.61 -3.05 13.65
C ILE A 112 -6.36 -3.62 14.85
N PRO A 113 -7.57 -3.12 15.19
CA PRO A 113 -8.33 -3.59 16.33
C PRO A 113 -8.82 -5.00 16.02
N PHE A 114 -7.93 -5.98 16.19
CA PHE A 114 -8.29 -7.38 16.21
C PHE A 114 -8.58 -7.74 17.65
N GLY A 115 -9.86 -7.86 17.96
CA GLY A 115 -10.35 -8.28 19.26
C GLY A 115 -10.26 -9.80 19.43
N PRO A 116 -10.46 -10.32 20.65
CA PRO A 116 -10.58 -11.75 20.92
C PRO A 116 -11.65 -12.47 20.06
N GLU A 117 -12.62 -11.70 19.55
CA GLU A 117 -13.73 -12.13 18.68
C GLU A 117 -13.40 -12.30 17.18
N ASP A 118 -12.16 -12.07 16.74
CA ASP A 118 -11.77 -12.22 15.34
C ASP A 118 -11.46 -13.68 14.96
N THR A 119 -12.52 -14.43 14.65
CA THR A 119 -12.45 -15.81 14.17
C THR A 119 -11.76 -15.91 12.80
N ASP A 120 -11.09 -17.03 12.51
CA ASP A 120 -10.51 -17.37 11.20
C ASP A 120 -11.48 -17.14 10.03
N ALA A 121 -12.78 -17.37 10.23
CA ALA A 121 -13.82 -17.12 9.24
C ALA A 121 -13.98 -15.64 8.88
N LYS A 122 -13.84 -14.74 9.85
CA LYS A 122 -13.89 -13.29 9.63
C LYS A 122 -12.66 -12.84 8.87
N PHE A 123 -11.48 -13.38 9.20
CA PHE A 123 -10.24 -13.10 8.48
C PHE A 123 -10.32 -13.52 7.00
N ARG A 124 -10.84 -14.73 6.72
CA ARG A 124 -11.07 -15.20 5.34
C ARG A 124 -12.06 -14.32 4.58
N THR A 125 -13.10 -13.85 5.25
CA THR A 125 -14.07 -12.92 4.65
C THR A 125 -13.40 -11.59 4.27
N GLN A 126 -12.54 -11.05 5.14
CA GLN A 126 -11.78 -9.82 4.85
C GLN A 126 -10.81 -10.00 3.68
N GLN A 127 -10.10 -11.13 3.60
CA GLN A 127 -9.23 -11.44 2.47
C GLN A 127 -10.02 -11.50 1.15
N ASN A 128 -11.21 -12.08 1.15
CA ASN A 128 -12.08 -12.11 -0.03
C ASN A 128 -12.56 -10.71 -0.42
N ALA A 129 -12.91 -9.87 0.56
CA ALA A 129 -13.30 -8.48 0.33
C ALA A 129 -12.14 -7.67 -0.28
N GLU A 130 -10.93 -7.83 0.24
CA GLU A 130 -9.72 -7.18 -0.28
C GLU A 130 -9.51 -7.48 -1.78
N LEU A 131 -9.68 -8.74 -2.18
CA LEU A 131 -9.49 -9.14 -3.57
C LEU A 131 -10.59 -8.62 -4.49
N ASN A 132 -11.84 -8.68 -4.04
CA ASN A 132 -12.96 -8.22 -4.85
C ASN A 132 -12.89 -6.69 -5.05
N ASN A 133 -12.64 -5.94 -3.97
CA ASN A 133 -12.44 -4.49 -4.03
C ASN A 133 -11.20 -4.12 -4.84
N GLY A 134 -10.13 -4.88 -4.65
CA GLY A 134 -8.88 -4.67 -5.37
C GLY A 134 -8.98 -4.93 -6.87
N ARG A 135 -9.74 -5.95 -7.30
CA ARG A 135 -10.06 -6.18 -8.72
C ARG A 135 -10.89 -5.05 -9.32
N ALA A 136 -11.90 -4.57 -8.58
CA ALA A 136 -12.67 -3.41 -8.99
C ALA A 136 -11.79 -2.16 -9.11
N ALA A 137 -10.88 -1.92 -8.16
CA ALA A 137 -9.96 -0.80 -8.19
C ALA A 137 -8.98 -0.87 -9.37
N MET A 138 -8.47 -2.05 -9.72
CA MET A 138 -7.62 -2.23 -10.91
C MET A 138 -8.34 -1.80 -12.19
N ILE A 139 -9.62 -2.14 -12.34
CA ILE A 139 -10.42 -1.70 -13.48
C ILE A 139 -10.73 -0.20 -13.39
N GLY A 140 -11.04 0.29 -12.19
CA GLY A 140 -11.37 1.70 -11.95
C GLY A 140 -10.24 2.65 -12.30
N ILE A 141 -9.02 2.39 -11.83
CA ILE A 141 -7.87 3.26 -12.10
C ILE A 141 -7.48 3.30 -13.58
N MET A 142 -7.71 2.23 -14.34
CA MET A 142 -7.51 2.22 -15.79
C MET A 142 -8.52 3.11 -16.52
N GLY A 143 -9.67 3.38 -15.92
CA GLY A 143 -10.70 4.26 -16.47
C GLY A 143 -10.57 5.73 -16.07
N PHE A 144 -9.64 6.08 -15.18
CA PHE A 144 -9.42 7.46 -14.76
C PHE A 144 -8.58 8.21 -15.81
N SER A 145 -8.95 9.48 -16.07
CA SER A 145 -8.32 10.37 -17.07
C SER A 145 -8.10 11.76 -16.49
#